data_AF-A0A5M6A0C6-F1
#
_entry.id   AF-A0A5M6A0C6-F1
#
_cell.length_a   1.000
_cell.length_b   1.000
_cell.length_c   1.000
_cell.angle_alpha   90.00
_cell.angle_beta   90.00
_cell.angle_gamma   90.00
#
_symmetry.space_group_name_H-M   'P 1'
#
loop_
_entity.id
_entity.type
_entity.pdbx_description
1 polymer ?
#
loop_
_entity_poly.entity_id
_entity_poly.type
_entity_poly.pdbx_seq_one_letter_code
_entity_poly.pdbx_strand_id
1 'polypeptide(L)'
;MMHAYRAYQETPSFYKGSNLNGEIEAWYAQYLYTSRLPEYPGSKWEERDNTNPLRRKIRDIAQIVDSKGNLRNDVNLYDLEFKILNEIVPTFHQNGYPADEYPFDYDRQGLENFTNLRTLTVNCL
;
A
#
# COMPACT_ATOMS: atom_id res chain seq x y z
N MET A 1 1.48 -12.47 5.20
CA MET A 1 0.18 -12.96 4.70
C MET A 1 -0.20 -12.32 3.38
N MET A 2 -0.19 -10.98 3.26
CA MET A 2 -0.59 -10.31 2.01
C MET A 2 0.24 -10.73 0.79
N HIS A 3 1.57 -10.76 0.89
CA HIS A 3 2.43 -11.23 -0.21
C HIS A 3 2.13 -12.67 -0.63
N ALA A 4 1.84 -13.57 0.32
CA ALA A 4 1.50 -14.96 0.03
C ALA A 4 0.13 -15.08 -0.66
N TYR A 5 -0.85 -14.28 -0.22
CA TYR A 5 -2.16 -14.22 -0.86
C TYR A 5 -2.05 -13.71 -2.31
N ARG A 6 -1.30 -12.64 -2.53
CA ARG A 6 -1.00 -12.11 -3.87
C ARG A 6 -0.34 -13.16 -4.75
N ALA A 7 0.70 -13.83 -4.26
CA ALA A 7 1.43 -14.85 -5.02
C ALA A 7 0.55 -16.05 -5.42
N TYR A 8 -0.52 -16.33 -4.67
CA TYR A 8 -1.50 -17.36 -5.02
C TYR A 8 -2.43 -16.94 -6.17
N GLN A 9 -2.73 -15.64 -6.28
CA GLN A 9 -3.67 -15.11 -7.29
C GLN A 9 -2.98 -14.72 -8.60
N GLU A 10 -1.76 -14.18 -8.54
CA GLU A 10 -1.07 -13.64 -9.71
C GLU A 10 -0.24 -14.67 -10.45
N THR A 11 -0.16 -14.55 -11.77
CA THR A 11 0.81 -15.34 -12.54
C THR A 11 2.24 -14.88 -12.22
N PRO A 12 3.26 -15.75 -12.37
CA PRO A 12 4.64 -15.38 -12.05
C PRO A 12 5.18 -14.15 -12.80
N SER A 13 4.70 -13.90 -14.02
CA SER A 13 5.12 -12.75 -14.84
C SER A 13 4.57 -11.43 -14.31
N PHE A 14 3.27 -11.39 -13.97
CA PHE A 14 2.65 -10.20 -13.37
C PHE A 14 3.20 -9.93 -11.97
N TYR A 15 3.41 -10.99 -11.19
CA TYR A 15 3.99 -10.89 -9.86
C TYR A 15 5.36 -10.19 -9.90
N LYS A 16 6.28 -10.70 -10.73
CA LYS A 16 7.64 -10.13 -10.85
C LYS A 16 7.66 -8.73 -11.48
N GLY A 17 6.78 -8.45 -12.45
CA GLY A 17 6.74 -7.17 -13.15
C GLY A 17 6.15 -6.01 -12.35
N SER A 18 5.50 -6.29 -11.22
CA SER A 18 4.80 -5.30 -10.40
C SER A 18 5.06 -5.51 -8.91
N ASN A 19 6.28 -5.92 -8.56
CA ASN A 19 6.67 -6.20 -7.17
C ASN A 19 6.36 -4.99 -6.26
N LEU A 20 6.73 -3.78 -6.68
CA LEU A 20 6.50 -2.59 -5.85
C LEU A 20 5.01 -2.26 -5.67
N ASN A 21 4.16 -2.51 -6.67
CA ASN A 21 2.70 -2.32 -6.56
C ASN A 21 2.11 -3.13 -5.39
N GLY A 22 2.50 -4.41 -5.26
CA GLY A 22 2.03 -5.24 -4.15
C GLY A 22 2.74 -5.00 -2.83
N GLU A 23 3.98 -4.48 -2.83
CA GLU A 23 4.60 -3.98 -1.60
C GLU A 23 3.79 -2.81 -1.02
N ILE A 24 3.36 -1.87 -1.85
CA ILE A 24 2.52 -0.74 -1.41
C ILE A 24 1.23 -1.25 -0.75
N GLU A 25 0.56 -2.23 -1.36
CA GLU A 25 -0.65 -2.85 -0.79
C GLU A 25 -0.38 -3.56 0.53
N ALA A 26 0.69 -4.35 0.61
CA ALA A 26 1.04 -5.11 1.80
C ALA A 26 1.44 -4.19 2.97
N TRP A 27 2.19 -3.13 2.70
CA TRP A 27 2.53 -2.11 3.69
C TRP A 27 1.30 -1.38 4.20
N TYR A 28 0.37 -1.04 3.31
CA TYR A 28 -0.88 -0.40 3.68
C TYR A 28 -1.79 -1.32 4.51
N ALA A 29 -1.94 -2.59 4.11
CA ALA A 29 -2.65 -3.59 4.89
C ALA A 29 -2.04 -3.78 6.29
N GLN A 30 -0.71 -3.78 6.40
CA GLN A 30 -0.03 -3.82 7.70
C GLN A 30 -0.35 -2.60 8.55
N TYR A 31 -0.29 -1.39 7.98
CA TYR A 31 -0.66 -0.16 8.67
C TYR A 31 -2.10 -0.21 9.17
N LEU A 32 -3.06 -0.63 8.33
CA LEU A 32 -4.47 -0.76 8.71
C LEU A 32 -4.69 -1.74 9.86
N TYR A 33 -3.91 -2.83 9.91
CA TYR A 33 -3.95 -3.77 11.02
C TYR A 33 -3.39 -3.15 12.29
N THR A 34 -2.15 -2.64 12.24
CA THR A 34 -1.46 -2.16 13.45
C THR A 34 -2.12 -0.93 14.05
N SER A 35 -2.62 -0.01 13.22
CA SER A 35 -3.26 1.24 13.68
C SER A 35 -4.61 1.04 14.38
N ARG A 36 -5.21 -0.15 14.29
CA ARG A 36 -6.46 -0.51 14.95
C ARG A 36 -6.30 -1.25 16.26
N LEU A 37 -5.08 -1.65 16.59
CA LEU A 37 -4.80 -2.34 17.84
C LEU A 37 -5.01 -1.37 19.02
N PRO A 38 -5.65 -1.80 20.13
CA PRO A 38 -5.78 -0.97 21.33
C PRO A 38 -4.45 -0.45 21.86
N GLU A 39 -3.37 -1.18 21.62
CA GLU A 39 -2.01 -0.86 22.04
C GLU A 39 -1.31 0.12 21.09
N TYR A 40 -1.88 0.45 19.93
CA TYR A 40 -1.21 1.33 18.96
C TYR A 40 -0.81 2.69 19.56
N PRO A 41 -1.67 3.40 20.33
CA PRO A 41 -1.29 4.66 20.95
C PRO A 41 -0.10 4.50 21.91
N GLY A 42 0.97 5.26 21.69
CA GLY A 42 2.23 5.19 22.44
C GLY A 42 3.10 3.97 22.11
N SER A 43 2.73 3.16 21.12
CA SER A 43 3.55 2.00 20.72
C SER A 43 4.72 2.38 19.81
N LYS A 44 5.66 1.44 19.71
CA LYS A 44 6.70 1.45 18.67
C LYS A 44 6.13 1.48 17.24
N TRP A 45 4.92 1.00 17.01
CA TRP A 45 4.31 1.02 15.68
C TRP A 45 3.87 2.43 15.33
N GLU A 46 3.20 3.12 16.25
CA GLU A 46 2.83 4.52 16.05
C GLU A 46 4.06 5.41 15.89
N GLU A 47 5.09 5.24 16.73
CA GLU A 47 6.34 5.99 16.60
C GLU A 47 6.97 5.78 15.23
N ARG A 48 7.10 4.53 14.79
CA ARG A 48 7.66 4.19 13.48
C ARG A 48 6.82 4.77 12.34
N ASP A 49 5.49 4.74 12.47
CA ASP A 49 4.58 5.25 11.45
C ASP A 49 4.59 6.79 11.37
N ASN A 50 5.13 7.46 12.40
CA ASN A 50 5.39 8.90 12.43
C ASN A 50 6.82 9.30 12.03
N THR A 51 7.80 8.40 12.12
CA THR A 51 9.23 8.75 11.93
C THR A 51 9.84 8.16 10.66
N ASN A 52 9.53 6.90 10.35
CA ASN A 52 10.07 6.22 9.18
C ASN A 52 9.47 6.82 7.88
N PRO A 53 10.30 7.22 6.88
CA PRO A 53 9.81 7.85 5.65
C PRO A 53 8.79 6.99 4.89
N LEU A 54 9.05 5.69 4.73
CA LEU A 54 8.16 4.76 4.03
C LEU A 54 6.83 4.64 4.77
N ARG A 55 6.88 4.44 6.09
CA ARG A 55 5.65 4.30 6.89
C ARG A 55 4.80 5.56 6.87
N ARG A 56 5.41 6.74 6.92
CA ARG A 56 4.67 8.00 6.79
C ARG A 56 3.92 8.07 5.46
N LYS A 57 4.59 7.79 4.33
CA LYS A 57 3.95 7.81 3.00
C LYS A 57 2.81 6.80 2.89
N ILE A 58 2.98 5.60 3.45
CA ILE A 58 1.94 4.57 3.51
C ILE A 58 0.78 4.99 4.41
N ARG A 59 1.04 5.53 5.60
CA ARG A 59 0.01 6.05 6.49
C ARG A 59 -0.81 7.12 5.80
N ASP A 60 -0.16 8.04 5.09
CA ASP A 60 -0.85 9.11 4.38
C ASP A 60 -1.76 8.57 3.26
N ILE A 61 -1.60 7.32 2.78
CA ILE A 61 -2.56 6.67 1.86
C ILE A 61 -3.93 6.57 2.53
N ALA A 62 -4.00 6.40 3.85
CA ALA A 62 -5.24 6.31 4.59
C ALA A 62 -6.10 7.58 4.53
N GLN A 63 -5.58 8.71 4.05
CA GLN A 63 -6.35 9.92 3.78
C GLN A 63 -7.12 9.84 2.46
N ILE A 64 -6.72 8.96 1.55
CA ILE A 64 -7.22 8.84 0.17
C ILE A 64 -7.97 7.53 -0.03
N VAL A 65 -7.39 6.43 0.44
CA VAL A 65 -7.95 5.09 0.37
C VAL A 65 -8.53 4.71 1.72
N ASP A 66 -9.70 4.10 1.71
CA ASP A 66 -10.36 3.56 2.89
C ASP A 66 -9.77 2.20 3.27
N SER A 67 -10.21 1.66 4.41
CA SER A 67 -9.69 0.39 4.89
C SER A 67 -10.13 -0.84 4.10
N LYS A 68 -11.04 -0.67 3.14
CA LYS A 68 -11.49 -1.71 2.22
C LYS A 68 -10.75 -1.62 0.89
N GLY A 69 -9.85 -0.66 0.70
CA GLY A 69 -9.10 -0.47 -0.54
C GLY A 69 -9.85 0.33 -1.60
N ASN A 70 -10.89 1.08 -1.23
CA ASN A 70 -11.61 1.98 -2.13
C ASN A 70 -11.20 3.43 -1.90
N LEU A 71 -11.46 4.33 -2.85
CA LEU A 71 -11.32 5.76 -2.60
C LEU A 71 -12.32 6.24 -1.54
N ARG A 72 -11.89 7.20 -0.73
CA ARG A 72 -12.75 7.93 0.20
C ARG A 72 -13.62 8.95 -0.55
N ASN A 73 -14.77 9.29 0.04
CA ASN A 73 -15.88 9.99 -0.64
C ASN A 73 -15.60 11.42 -1.16
N ASP A 74 -14.45 12.02 -0.90
CA ASP A 74 -14.13 13.39 -1.34
C ASP A 74 -12.76 13.49 -2.01
N VAL A 75 -12.20 12.36 -2.45
CA VAL A 75 -10.87 12.30 -3.05
C VAL A 75 -10.96 11.74 -4.46
N ASN A 76 -10.26 12.40 -5.39
CA ASN A 76 -10.25 11.96 -6.77
C ASN A 76 -9.13 10.92 -7.01
N LEU A 77 -9.25 10.13 -8.08
CA LEU A 77 -8.24 9.15 -8.47
C LEU A 77 -6.89 9.80 -8.79
N TYR A 78 -6.89 11.02 -9.33
CA TYR A 78 -5.68 11.75 -9.69
C TYR A 78 -4.80 12.04 -8.46
N ASP A 79 -5.39 12.36 -7.30
CA ASP A 79 -4.64 12.60 -6.06
C ASP A 79 -3.93 11.33 -5.59
N LEU A 80 -4.60 10.17 -5.75
CA LEU A 80 -4.00 8.86 -5.45
C LEU A 80 -2.83 8.57 -6.40
N GLU A 81 -3.03 8.74 -7.71
CA GLU A 81 -2.01 8.51 -8.73
C GLU A 81 -0.82 9.44 -8.53
N PHE A 82 -1.07 10.74 -8.34
CA PHE A 82 -0.04 11.73 -8.07
C PHE A 82 0.80 11.34 -6.86
N LYS A 83 0.15 10.94 -5.76
CA LYS A 83 0.84 10.56 -4.53
C LYS A 83 1.62 9.26 -4.66
N ILE A 84 1.09 8.27 -5.40
CA ILE A 84 1.81 7.02 -5.67
C ILE A 84 3.06 7.30 -6.51
N LEU A 85 2.90 7.99 -7.64
CA LEU A 85 3.97 8.17 -8.62
C LEU A 85 5.05 9.16 -8.17
N ASN A 86 4.66 10.26 -7.51
CA ASN A 86 5.59 11.34 -7.18
C ASN A 86 6.13 11.27 -5.75
N GLU A 87 5.49 10.52 -4.86
CA GLU A 87 5.93 10.44 -3.46
C GLU A 87 6.25 9.02 -3.03
N ILE A 88 5.32 8.08 -3.18
CA ILE A 88 5.48 6.72 -2.63
C ILE A 88 6.56 5.95 -3.39
N VAL A 89 6.43 5.82 -4.71
CA VAL A 89 7.37 5.06 -5.55
C VAL A 89 8.82 5.58 -5.39
N PRO A 90 9.09 6.90 -5.49
CA PRO A 90 10.44 7.44 -5.26
C PRO A 90 10.96 7.17 -3.85
N THR A 91 10.11 7.29 -2.82
CA THR A 91 10.52 7.03 -1.43
C THR A 91 10.89 5.55 -1.26
N PHE A 92 10.12 4.62 -1.81
CA PHE A 92 10.43 3.19 -1.75
C PHE A 92 11.76 2.86 -2.43
N HIS A 93 11.99 3.36 -3.65
CA HIS A 93 13.24 3.14 -4.36
C HIS A 93 14.47 3.70 -3.62
N GLN A 94 14.33 4.82 -2.93
CA GLN A 94 15.41 5.40 -2.12
C GLN A 94 15.67 4.68 -0.79
N ASN A 95 14.79 3.75 -0.37
CA ASN A 95 14.82 3.15 0.97
C ASN A 95 14.71 1.62 0.92
N GLY A 96 15.48 0.97 0.04
CA GLY A 96 15.68 -0.49 0.06
C GLY A 96 14.75 -1.30 -0.82
N TYR A 97 14.00 -0.65 -1.72
CA TYR A 97 13.20 -1.30 -2.75
C TYR A 97 13.71 -0.89 -4.14
N PRO A 98 14.93 -1.26 -4.56
CA PRO A 98 15.52 -0.76 -5.79
C PRO A 98 14.72 -1.19 -7.03
N ALA A 99 14.71 -0.37 -8.08
CA ALA A 99 13.80 -0.52 -9.22
C ALA A 99 14.04 -1.78 -10.08
N ASP A 100 15.25 -2.35 -10.03
CA ASP A 100 15.63 -3.59 -10.70
C ASP A 100 15.04 -4.83 -10.02
N GLU A 101 14.92 -4.83 -8.68
CA GLU A 101 14.32 -5.92 -7.90
C GLU A 101 12.81 -5.70 -7.65
N TYR A 102 12.40 -4.44 -7.53
CA TYR A 102 11.03 -4.02 -7.24
C TYR A 102 10.51 -3.08 -8.33
N PRO A 103 10.32 -3.57 -9.57
CA PRO A 103 9.70 -2.76 -10.61
C PRO A 103 8.29 -2.31 -10.20
N PHE A 104 7.94 -1.10 -10.62
CA PHE A 104 6.60 -0.56 -10.53
C PHE A 104 5.96 -0.62 -11.93
N ASP A 105 4.77 -1.18 -12.00
CA ASP A 105 3.95 -1.17 -13.21
C ASP A 105 3.21 0.16 -13.32
N TYR A 106 3.66 1.00 -14.26
CA TYR A 106 3.13 2.34 -14.51
C TYR A 106 1.85 2.35 -15.36
N ASP A 107 1.55 1.25 -16.07
CA ASP A 107 0.32 1.13 -16.86
C ASP A 107 -0.89 0.82 -15.96
N ARG A 108 -0.62 0.41 -14.72
CA ARG A 108 -1.62 0.11 -13.70
C ARG A 108 -2.12 1.37 -13.00
N GLN A 109 -3.43 1.60 -13.01
CA GLN A 109 -4.05 2.68 -12.24
C GLN A 109 -3.81 2.52 -10.74
N GLY A 110 -3.63 3.63 -10.02
CA GLY A 110 -3.23 3.61 -8.62
C GLY A 110 -4.15 2.80 -7.68
N LEU A 111 -5.45 2.77 -7.98
CA LEU A 111 -6.48 2.02 -7.24
C LEU A 111 -6.36 0.49 -7.41
N GLU A 112 -5.83 0.03 -8.54
CA GLU A 112 -5.68 -1.40 -8.80
C GLU A 112 -4.65 -2.06 -7.88
N ASN A 113 -3.75 -1.27 -7.29
CA ASN A 113 -2.83 -1.74 -6.27
C ASN A 113 -3.55 -2.31 -5.05
N PHE A 114 -4.81 -1.95 -4.77
CA PHE A 114 -5.54 -2.34 -3.56
C PHE A 114 -6.59 -3.44 -3.81
N THR A 115 -6.44 -4.22 -4.89
CA THR A 115 -7.45 -5.20 -5.31
C THR A 115 -7.54 -6.41 -4.38
N ASN A 116 -6.43 -6.87 -3.82
CA ASN A 116 -6.45 -7.98 -2.86
C ASN A 116 -7.10 -7.50 -1.55
N LEU A 117 -6.85 -6.26 -1.12
CA LEU A 117 -7.48 -5.68 0.06
C LEU A 117 -9.00 -5.60 -0.12
N ARG A 118 -9.48 -5.13 -1.28
CA ARG A 118 -10.91 -5.13 -1.63
C ARG A 118 -11.51 -6.53 -1.60
N THR A 119 -10.82 -7.50 -2.18
CA THR A 119 -11.27 -8.90 -2.23
C THR A 119 -11.40 -9.49 -0.83
N LEU A 120 -10.41 -9.27 0.03
CA LEU A 120 -10.39 -9.79 1.40
C LEU A 120 -11.40 -9.11 2.33
N THR A 121 -11.81 -7.88 2.02
CA THR A 121 -12.66 -7.06 2.89
C THR A 121 -14.10 -6.89 2.39
N VAL A 122 -14.46 -7.56 1.28
CA VAL A 122 -15.77 -7.42 0.60
C VAL A 122 -16.98 -7.61 1.53
N ASN A 123 -16.85 -8.48 2.55
CA ASN A 123 -17.90 -8.78 3.53
C ASN A 123 -17.54 -8.35 4.95
N CYS A 124 -16.50 -7.53 5.12
CA CYS A 124 -16.19 -6.91 6.41
C CYS A 124 -17.10 -5.70 6.58
N LEU A 125 -17.80 -5.62 7.72
CA LEU A 125 -18.63 -4.48 8.10
C LEU A 125 -17.75 -3.27 8.40
#